data_AF-A0A963EHX8-F1
#
_entry.id   AF-A0A963EHX8-F1
#
_cell.length_a   1.000
_cell.length_b   1.000
_cell.length_c   1.000
_cell.angle_alpha   90.00
_cell.angle_beta   90.00
_cell.angle_gamma   90.00
#
_symmetry.space_group_name_H-M   'P 1'
#
loop_
_entity.id
_entity.type
_entity.pdbx_description
1 polymer ?
#
loop_
_entity_poly.entity_id
_entity_poly.type
_entity_poly.pdbx_seq_one_letter_code
_entity_poly.pdbx_strand_id
1 'polypeptide(L)' 'MTSADRPASPSRPDGLWPGCHHPLGATVCADGINFAVFSEHATRIEIAIHDPQSGEETARLEL' A
#
# COMPACT_ATOMS: atom_id res chain seq x y z
N MET A 1 1.38 21.46 -18.81
CA MET A 1 0.00 20.98 -18.63
C MET A 1 0.12 19.47 -18.40
N THR A 2 0.08 18.89 -17.20
CA THR A 2 -0.49 19.29 -15.91
C THR A 2 0.53 18.93 -14.81
N SER A 3 0.63 19.80 -13.81
CA SER A 3 1.37 19.58 -12.57
C SER A 3 0.97 18.22 -12.00
N ALA A 4 1.89 17.25 -12.02
CA ALA A 4 1.75 16.05 -11.20
C ALA A 4 1.72 16.54 -9.76
N ASP A 5 0.53 16.52 -9.19
CA ASP A 5 0.24 16.74 -7.78
C ASP A 5 1.29 15.97 -6.97
N ARG A 6 2.19 16.70 -6.32
CA ARG A 6 3.20 16.10 -5.44
C ARG A 6 2.41 15.51 -4.27
N PRO A 7 2.32 14.18 -4.10
CA PRO A 7 1.56 13.63 -2.98
C PRO A 7 2.14 14.23 -1.71
N ALA A 8 1.25 14.86 -0.94
CA ALA A 8 1.57 15.40 0.37
C ALA A 8 2.31 14.33 1.18
N SER A 9 3.35 14.73 1.91
CA SER A 9 4.15 13.84 2.77
C SER A 9 3.24 12.85 3.50
N PRO A 10 3.59 11.55 3.58
CA PRO A 10 2.73 10.56 4.22
C PRO A 10 2.36 11.07 5.62
N SER A 11 1.07 11.32 5.83
CA SER A 11 0.56 11.88 7.09
C SER A 11 0.55 10.86 8.21
N ARG A 12 0.73 9.58 7.88
CA ARG A 12 0.86 8.48 8.85
C ARG A 12 2.34 8.20 9.15
N PRO A 13 2.69 7.93 10.42
CA PRO A 13 4.06 7.58 10.81
C PRO A 13 4.57 6.31 10.12
N ASP A 14 3.64 5.47 9.64
CA ASP A 14 3.83 4.23 8.90
C ASP A 14 4.13 4.44 7.40
N GLY A 15 4.20 5.69 6.91
CA GLY A 15 4.62 5.99 5.54
C GLY A 15 3.59 5.67 4.45
N LEU A 16 2.36 5.32 4.85
CA LEU A 16 1.28 4.92 3.94
C LEU A 16 0.61 6.12 3.24
N TRP A 17 0.24 5.91 1.98
CA TRP A 17 -0.62 6.81 1.20
C TRP A 17 -1.98 6.14 0.94
N PRO A 18 -3.06 6.92 0.70
CA PRO A 18 -4.39 6.37 0.43
C PRO A 18 -4.48 5.47 -0.80
N GLY A 19 -3.55 5.62 -1.76
CA GLY A 19 -3.51 4.80 -2.98
C GLY A 19 -4.71 4.99 -3.91
N CYS A 20 -5.01 3.97 -4.70
CA CYS A 20 -6.13 3.87 -5.63
C CYS A 20 -6.79 2.50 -5.52
N HIS A 21 -8.12 2.44 -5.59
CA HIS A 21 -8.92 1.21 -5.49
C HIS A 21 -8.83 0.29 -6.73
N HIS A 22 -8.14 0.72 -7.79
CA HIS A 22 -7.97 -0.02 -9.05
C HIS A 22 -6.55 0.21 -9.62
N PRO A 23 -5.94 -0.78 -10.28
CA PRO A 23 -6.44 -2.16 -10.46
C PRO A 23 -6.28 -3.01 -9.20
N LEU A 24 -7.10 -4.05 -9.06
CA LEU A 24 -7.02 -5.00 -7.95
C LEU A 24 -5.66 -5.71 -7.93
N GLY A 25 -5.16 -5.97 -6.72
CA GLY A 25 -3.85 -6.57 -6.48
C GLY A 25 -2.78 -5.54 -6.15
N ALA A 26 -1.52 -5.90 -6.41
CA ALA A 26 -0.36 -5.04 -6.20
C ALA A 26 0.13 -4.48 -7.53
N THR A 27 0.25 -3.16 -7.63
CA THR A 27 0.72 -2.45 -8.83
C THR A 27 1.95 -1.62 -8.48
N VAL A 28 3.03 -1.79 -9.25
CA VAL A 28 4.22 -0.96 -9.11
C VAL A 28 3.92 0.44 -9.64
N CYS A 29 4.15 1.45 -8.81
CA CYS A 29 4.00 2.87 -9.12
C CYS A 29 5.38 3.55 -9.06
N ALA A 30 5.47 4.79 -9.54
CA ALA A 30 6.74 5.54 -9.58
C ALA A 30 7.42 5.66 -8.20
N ASP A 31 6.62 5.83 -7.15
CA ASP A 31 7.11 6.11 -5.79
C ASP A 31 6.80 4.98 -4.78
N GLY A 32 6.46 3.78 -5.26
CA GLY A 32 6.13 2.65 -4.38
C GLY A 32 5.22 1.60 -5.01
N ILE A 33 4.39 0.97 -4.18
CA ILE A 33 3.45 -0.08 -4.60
C ILE A 33 2.04 0.33 -4.14
N ASN A 34 1.08 0.30 -5.06
CA ASN A 34 -0.33 0.44 -4.75
C ASN A 34 -0.96 -0.94 -4.51
N PHE A 35 -1.63 -1.13 -3.38
CA PHE A 35 -2.42 -2.32 -3.09
C PHE A 35 -3.90 -1.99 -3.14
N ALA A 36 -4.66 -2.72 -3.95
CA ALA A 36 -6.12 -2.63 -3.98
C ALA A 36 -6.72 -4.01 -3.71
N VAL A 37 -7.43 -4.14 -2.59
CA VAL A 37 -8.04 -5.40 -2.16
C VAL A 37 -9.55 -5.20 -2.10
N PHE A 38 -10.30 -6.10 -2.72
CA PHE A 38 -11.73 -6.18 -2.54
C PHE A 38 -12.04 -7.21 -1.45
N SER A 39 -12.97 -6.87 -0.56
CA SER A 39 -13.60 -7.83 0.32
C SER A 39 -15.06 -7.47 0.55
N GLU A 40 -15.95 -8.44 0.41
CA GLU A 40 -17.38 -8.27 0.68
C GLU A 40 -17.69 -8.28 2.19
N HIS A 41 -16.83 -8.95 2.99
CA HIS A 41 -17.15 -9.27 4.39
C HIS A 41 -16.01 -8.98 5.38
N ALA A 42 -14.83 -8.56 4.93
CA ALA A 42 -13.72 -8.29 5.86
C ALA A 42 -14.07 -7.12 6.79
N THR A 43 -13.76 -7.31 8.07
CA THR A 43 -13.85 -6.24 9.08
C THR A 43 -12.53 -5.49 9.25
N ARG A 44 -11.43 -6.05 8.73
CA ARG A 44 -10.08 -5.48 8.75
C ARG A 44 -9.23 -6.14 7.66
N ILE A 45 -8.29 -5.39 7.10
CA ILE A 45 -7.30 -5.87 6.13
C ILE A 45 -5.90 -5.46 6.62
N GLU A 46 -4.95 -6.39 6.53
CA GLU A 46 -3.55 -6.15 6.89
C GLU A 46 -2.64 -6.61 5.75
N ILE A 47 -1.53 -5.90 5.56
CA ILE A 47 -0.45 -6.29 4.66
C ILE A 47 0.73 -6.74 5.52
N ALA A 48 1.21 -7.96 5.28
CA ALA A 48 2.45 -8.47 5.85
C ALA A 48 3.57 -8.35 4.82
N ILE A 49 4.69 -7.75 5.22
CA ILE A 49 5.88 -7.60 4.39
C ILE A 49 6.90 -8.63 4.85
N HIS A 50 7.35 -9.48 3.92
CA HIS A 50 8.31 -10.54 4.21
C HIS A 50 9.66 -10.25 3.56
N ASP A 51 10.73 -10.58 4.28
CA ASP A 51 12.05 -10.65 3.68
C ASP A 51 12.11 -11.85 2.69
N PRO A 52 12.53 -11.65 1.44
CA PRO A 52 12.51 -12.71 0.43
C PRO A 52 13.56 -13.79 0.64
N GLN A 53 14.59 -13.56 1.47
CA GLN A 53 15.67 -14.51 1.72
C GLN A 53 15.38 -15.36 2.96
N SER A 54 14.96 -14.73 4.07
CA SER A 54 14.67 -15.43 5.32
C SER A 54 13.21 -15.93 5.41
N GLY A 55 12.28 -15.28 4.69
CA GLY A 55 10.85 -15.51 4.80
C GLY A 55 10.20 -14.88 6.04
N GLU A 56 10.99 -14.23 6.90
CA GLU A 56 10.48 -13.61 8.12
C GLU A 56 9.64 -12.36 7.80
N GLU A 57 8.60 -12.13 8.61
CA GLU A 57 7.79 -10.92 8.54
C GLU A 57 8.58 -9.74 9.12
N THR A 58 8.80 -8.71 8.31
CA THR A 58 9.56 -7.50 8.67
C THR A 58 8.64 -6.34 9.07
N ALA A 59 7.40 -6.35 8.61
CA ALA A 59 6.40 -5.34 8.96
C ALA A 59 4.97 -5.85 8.74
N ARG A 60 4.04 -5.27 9.50
CA ARG A 60 2.59 -5.43 9.34
C ARG A 60 1.92 -4.06 9.27
N LEU A 61 1.11 -3.85 8.25
CA LEU A 61 0.50 -2.56 7.93
C LEU A 61 -1.02 -2.71 7.86
N GLU A 62 -1.75 -1.83 8.54
CA GLU A 62 -3.22 -1.81 8.49
C GLU A 62 -3.70 -0.97 7.29
N LEU A 63 -4.60 -1.53 6.48
CA LEU A 63 -5.25 -0.84 5.35
C LEU A 63 -6.56 -0.18 5.75
#